data_AF-A0A3A8AVH8-F1
#
_entry.id   AF-A0A3A8AVH8-F1
#
_cell.length_a   1.000
_cell.length_b   1.000
_cell.length_c   1.000
_cell.angle_alpha   90.00
_cell.angle_beta   90.00
_cell.angle_gamma   90.00
#
_symmetry.space_group_name_H-M   'P 1'
#
loop_
_entity.id
_entity.type
_entity.pdbx_description
1 polymer ?
#
loop_
_entity_poly.entity_id
_entity_poly.type
_entity_poly.pdbx_seq_one_letter_code
_entity_poly.pdbx_strand_id
1 'polypeptide(L)'
;SAKLDLCVSDPGGDTDLYLAATLKDFIRVYRGDVRLASAIEDGRLTVDGAPKLIRRLERWFNFGVVERTDPAESAPARRPVARTAQSR
;
A
#
# COMPACT_ATOMS: atom_id res chain seq x y z
N SER A 1 -18.74 9.12 -15.55
CA SER A 1 -18.84 8.00 -14.59
C SER A 1 -17.54 7.22 -14.67
N ALA A 2 -16.65 7.32 -13.68
CA ALA A 2 -15.44 6.49 -13.66
C ALA A 2 -15.83 5.11 -13.13
N LYS A 3 -15.63 4.06 -13.94
CA LYS A 3 -15.81 2.67 -13.53
C LYS A 3 -14.49 2.21 -12.91
N LEU A 4 -14.53 1.83 -11.63
CA LEU A 4 -13.39 1.23 -10.93
C LEU A 4 -13.52 -0.29 -11.10
N ASP A 5 -12.60 -0.89 -11.85
CA ASP A 5 -12.52 -2.33 -12.01
C ASP A 5 -11.32 -2.85 -11.21
N LEU A 6 -11.54 -3.91 -10.42
CA LEU A 6 -10.49 -4.67 -9.76
C LEU A 6 -10.34 -6.01 -10.50
N CYS A 7 -9.20 -6.22 -11.14
CA CYS A 7 -8.90 -7.48 -11.81
C CYS A 7 -8.27 -8.44 -10.79
N VAL A 8 -8.86 -9.64 -10.64
CA VAL A 8 -8.30 -10.72 -9.81
C VAL A 8 -7.15 -11.45 -10.53
N SER A 9 -7.08 -11.29 -11.85
CA SER A 9 -6.04 -11.82 -12.73
C SER A 9 -5.28 -10.67 -13.38
N ASP A 10 -4.01 -10.89 -13.71
CA ASP A 10 -3.18 -9.92 -14.44
C ASP A 10 -3.88 -9.50 -15.75
N PRO A 11 -4.20 -8.21 -15.95
CA PRO A 11 -4.85 -7.72 -17.16
C PRO A 11 -3.97 -7.80 -18.42
N GLY A 12 -2.68 -8.14 -18.30
CA GLY A 12 -1.78 -8.36 -19.45
C GLY A 12 -1.33 -7.10 -20.17
N GLY A 13 -1.45 -5.93 -19.53
CA GLY A 13 -0.95 -4.65 -20.03
C GLY A 13 0.44 -4.30 -19.50
N ASP A 14 1.14 -3.40 -20.19
CA ASP A 14 2.43 -2.90 -19.74
C ASP A 14 2.30 -2.10 -18.45
N THR A 15 3.24 -2.31 -17.53
CA THR A 15 3.27 -1.59 -16.24
C THR A 15 3.81 -0.18 -16.45
N ASP A 16 2.92 0.81 -16.37
CA ASP A 16 3.25 2.22 -16.53
C ASP A 16 4.04 2.83 -15.35
N LEU A 17 3.88 2.25 -14.16
CA LEU A 17 4.53 2.67 -12.91
C LEU A 17 4.73 1.46 -11.98
N TYR A 18 5.96 1.26 -11.53
CA TYR A 18 6.36 0.21 -10.61
C TYR A 18 6.78 0.82 -9.27
N LEU A 19 6.29 0.26 -8.16
CA LEU A 19 6.56 0.67 -6.79
C LEU A 19 7.12 -0.51 -6.01
N ALA A 20 8.31 -0.36 -5.44
CA ALA A 20 8.94 -1.40 -4.63
C ALA A 20 9.30 -0.88 -3.24
N ALA A 21 8.82 -1.58 -2.21
CA ALA A 21 9.07 -1.32 -0.81
C ALA A 21 8.84 -2.59 0.01
N THR A 22 9.28 -2.61 1.27
CA THR A 22 8.75 -3.61 2.20
C THR A 22 7.26 -3.35 2.42
N LEU A 23 6.49 -4.40 2.74
CA LEU A 23 5.06 -4.25 3.06
C LEU A 23 4.85 -3.23 4.21
N LYS A 24 5.74 -3.26 5.21
CA LYS A 24 5.68 -2.35 6.37
C LYS A 24 5.87 -0.90 5.94
N ASP A 25 6.85 -0.62 5.08
CA ASP A 25 7.12 0.74 4.63
C ASP A 25 6.04 1.24 3.68
N PHE A 26 5.55 0.38 2.78
CA PHE A 26 4.46 0.75 1.88
C PHE A 26 3.17 1.08 2.64
N ILE A 27 2.81 0.31 3.68
CA ILE A 27 1.64 0.61 4.53
C ILE A 27 1.79 1.98 5.19
N ARG A 28 2.96 2.30 5.74
CA ARG A 28 3.21 3.60 6.40
C ARG A 28 3.10 4.76 5.42
N VAL A 29 3.61 4.60 4.20
CA VAL A 29 3.45 5.58 3.13
C VAL A 29 1.97 5.71 2.74
N TYR A 30 1.30 4.58 2.47
CA TYR A 30 -0.10 4.51 2.05
C TYR A 30 -1.10 5.01 3.11
N ARG A 31 -0.73 5.07 4.39
CA ARG A 31 -1.57 5.65 5.44
C ARG A 31 -1.28 7.12 5.73
N GLY A 32 -0.17 7.64 5.21
CA GLY A 32 0.32 8.98 5.55
C GLY A 32 1.18 9.04 6.82
N ASP A 33 1.47 7.90 7.46
CA ASP A 33 2.40 7.84 8.62
C ASP A 33 3.81 8.31 8.22
N VAL A 34 4.18 8.14 6.95
CA VAL A 34 5.44 8.59 6.35
C VAL A 34 5.11 9.33 5.05
N ARG A 35 5.69 10.52 4.87
CA ARG A 35 5.54 11.28 3.61
C ARG A 35 6.14 10.51 2.44
N LEU A 36 5.41 10.43 1.33
CA LEU A 36 5.85 9.77 0.09
C LEU A 36 7.24 10.25 -0.34
N ALA A 37 7.45 11.57 -0.41
CA ALA A 37 8.73 12.16 -0.82
C ALA A 37 9.89 11.70 0.08
N SER A 38 9.68 11.68 1.41
CA SER A 38 10.70 11.21 2.35
C SER A 38 11.02 9.73 2.19
N ALA A 39 10.02 8.88 1.94
CA ALA A 39 10.24 7.45 1.70
C ALA A 39 10.99 7.17 0.39
N ILE A 40 10.83 8.04 -0.62
CA ILE A 40 11.60 7.95 -1.87
C ILE A 40 13.04 8.40 -1.62
N GLU A 41 13.23 9.55 -0.96
CA GLU A 41 14.54 10.13 -0.70
C GLU A 41 15.45 9.23 0.14
N ASP A 42 14.90 8.54 1.15
CA ASP A 42 15.67 7.64 2.01
C ASP A 42 15.68 6.17 1.56
N GLY A 43 15.13 5.88 0.37
CA GLY A 43 15.19 4.56 -0.26
C GLY A 43 14.22 3.51 0.29
N ARG A 44 13.29 3.88 1.19
CA ARG A 44 12.23 2.97 1.66
C ARG A 44 11.21 2.62 0.57
N LEU A 45 11.07 3.47 -0.44
CA LEU A 45 10.22 3.27 -1.61
C LEU A 45 11.00 3.59 -2.88
N THR A 46 11.21 2.58 -3.73
CA THR A 46 11.70 2.75 -5.09
C THR A 46 10.51 2.98 -6.03
N VAL A 47 10.65 3.93 -6.95
CA VAL A 47 9.62 4.31 -7.93
C VAL A 47 10.24 4.34 -9.32
N ASP A 48 9.78 3.45 -10.20
CA ASP A 48 10.23 3.35 -11.58
C ASP A 48 9.05 3.52 -12.53
N GLY A 49 9.24 4.22 -13.64
CA GLY A 49 8.20 4.41 -14.65
C GLY A 49 8.29 5.76 -15.36
N ALA A 50 7.23 6.12 -16.09
CA ALA A 50 7.25 7.34 -16.88
C ALA A 50 7.35 8.59 -15.98
N PRO A 51 8.25 9.56 -16.24
CA PRO A 51 8.44 10.75 -15.38
C PRO A 51 7.17 11.55 -15.13
N LYS A 52 6.27 11.58 -16.12
CA LYS A 52 4.96 12.22 -15.99
C LYS A 52 4.09 11.53 -14.94
N LEU A 53 4.17 10.21 -14.81
CA LEU A 53 3.39 9.44 -13.84
C LEU A 53 4.00 9.51 -12.45
N ILE A 54 5.33 9.46 -12.34
CA ILE A 54 6.04 9.69 -11.07
C ILE A 54 5.62 11.04 -10.46
N ARG A 55 5.58 12.12 -11.26
CA ARG A 55 5.10 13.44 -10.81
C ARG A 55 3.61 13.49 -10.42
N ARG A 56 2.81 12.52 -10.86
CA ARG A 56 1.38 12.44 -10.50
C ARG A 56 1.13 11.55 -9.29
N LEU A 57 2.10 10.71 -8.93
CA LEU A 57 2.00 9.74 -7.85
C LEU A 57 1.58 10.38 -6.53
N GLU A 58 2.14 11.53 -6.17
CA GLU A 58 1.79 12.27 -4.95
C GLU A 58 0.27 12.51 -4.79
N ARG A 59 -0.43 12.78 -5.90
CA ARG A 59 -1.87 13.04 -5.86
C ARG A 59 -2.72 11.80 -5.63
N TRP A 60 -2.16 10.61 -5.82
CA TRP A 60 -2.86 9.35 -5.54
C TRP A 60 -2.90 9.08 -4.03
N PHE A 61 -1.92 9.59 -3.29
CA PHE A 61 -1.80 9.48 -1.84
C PHE A 61 -2.43 10.69 -1.11
N ASN A 62 -3.47 11.30 -1.69
CA ASN A 62 -4.16 12.47 -1.14
C ASN A 62 -5.01 12.09 0.10
N PHE A 63 -4.35 11.91 1.25
CA PHE A 63 -4.93 11.53 2.54
C PHE A 63 -5.76 12.67 3.17
N GLY A 64 -6.82 13.13 2.50
CA GLY A 64 -7.77 14.03 3.14
C GLY A 64 -8.33 13.42 4.43
N VAL A 65 -8.23 14.13 5.55
CA VAL A 65 -8.91 13.86 6.86
C VAL A 65 -8.75 12.42 7.42
N VAL A 66 -7.81 11.60 6.94
CA VAL A 66 -7.49 10.29 7.51
C VAL A 66 -6.13 10.28 8.22
N GLU A 67 -5.40 11.40 8.19
CA GLU A 67 -4.01 11.54 8.66
C GLU A 67 -3.74 11.21 10.13
N ARG A 68 -4.74 10.98 10.98
CA ARG A 68 -4.48 10.71 12.39
C ARG A 68 -5.45 9.74 13.03
N THR A 69 -5.35 8.48 12.60
CA THR A 69 -5.71 7.38 13.49
C THR A 69 -4.44 6.98 14.23
N ASP A 70 -4.43 7.08 15.56
CA ASP A 70 -3.30 6.60 16.36
C ASP A 70 -2.95 5.16 15.95
N PRO A 71 -1.66 4.80 15.91
CA PRO A 71 -1.25 3.41 15.71
C PRO A 71 -2.05 2.53 16.66
N ALA A 72 -2.60 1.42 16.17
CA ALA A 72 -3.34 0.49 17.01
C ALA A 72 -2.38 -0.05 18.09
N GLU A 73 -2.37 0.61 19.25
CA GLU A 73 -1.45 0.36 20.37
C GLU A 73 -1.60 -1.06 20.90
N SER A 74 -2.72 -1.72 20.58
CA SER A 74 -2.99 -3.12 20.88
C SER A 74 -4.01 -3.68 19.90
N ALA A 75 -3.57 -4.15 18.73
CA ALA A 75 -4.39 -5.10 18.00
C ALA A 75 -4.59 -6.32 18.93
N PRO A 76 -5.84 -6.76 19.21
CA PRO A 76 -6.05 -7.92 20.06
C PRO A 76 -5.26 -9.09 19.49
N ALA A 77 -4.52 -9.79 20.36
CA ALA A 77 -3.73 -10.94 19.95
C ALA A 77 -4.60 -11.84 19.07
N ARG A 78 -4.14 -12.13 17.84
CA ARG A 78 -4.87 -13.02 16.93
C ARG A 78 -5.14 -14.31 17.71
N ARG A 79 -6.43 -14.60 18.00
CA ARG A 79 -6.80 -15.89 18.59
C ARG A 79 -6.35 -16.97 17.61
N PRO A 80 -5.52 -17.93 18.02
CA PRO A 80 -5.19 -19.05 17.14
C PRO A 80 -6.49 -19.77 16.80
N VAL A 81 -6.74 -19.95 15.50
CA VAL A 81 -7.80 -20.82 15.02
C VAL A 81 -7.41 -22.23 15.42
N ALA A 82 -8.17 -22.83 16.34
CA ALA A 82 -7.96 -24.22 16.73
C ALA A 82 -8.09 -25.09 15.47
N ARG A 83 -7.00 -25.76 15.09
CA ARG A 83 -7.02 -26.72 13.99
C ARG A 83 -7.84 -27.92 14.45
N THR A 84 -9.12 -27.97 14.05
CA THR A 84 -9.95 -29.15 14.25
C THR A 84 -9.29 -30.31 13.50
N ALA A 85 -8.74 -31.27 14.23
CA ALA A 85 -8.33 -32.54 13.65
C ALA A 85 -9.61 -33.27 13.23
N GLN A 86 -9.90 -33.30 11.94
CA GLN A 86 -10.86 -34.26 11.39
C GLN A 86 -10.23 -35.65 11.51
N SER A 87 -10.72 -36.45 12.45
CA SER A 87 -10.46 -37.90 12.49
C SER A 87 -11.05 -38.54 11.24
N ARG A 88 -10.25 -39.43 10.65
CA ARG A 88 -10.65 -40.36 9.59
C ARG A 88 -11.57 -41.45 10.12
#